data_AF-A0A7S2V9S2-F1
#
_entry.id   AF-A0A7S2V9S2-F1
#
_cell.length_a   1.000
_cell.length_b   1.000
_cell.length_c   1.000
_cell.angle_alpha   90.00
_cell.angle_beta   90.00
_cell.angle_gamma   90.00
#
_symmetry.space_group_name_H-M   'P 1'
#
loop_
_entity.id
_entity.type
_entity.pdbx_description
1 polymer ?
#
loop_
_entity_poly.entity_id
_entity_poly.type
_entity_poly.pdbx_seq_one_letter_code
_entity_poly.pdbx_strand_id
1 'polypeptide(L)'
;MPLLSISSPETMQAAATMFLQSTDVFIASYPKSGTTWTQHIVLSLLMREQRNDPTRSTEKAPNMYQHVSDYAPFLDIDAHWELPKDNNHDAPPQLVSWIRDNHTTLGRRVFNTHLRFDMLPSGAAAKIIYVVRSPLDVCVSFFYHLSHQVEGRYEQDLNVFFEEWLKGELPFGSWIDHVMSYAAGVSNATTNDHNNNSAITTTTILNDGRQVLWISYEDMVDNLEAVVQDMAQFLNLQYVTYQEITQELLPTFTFAAMRQDLSRFQPQSVTWKDNFSFLRKGIKGDARQALSETQRAQFVQRLEEARVGETLDQWKLQETNPRVYQSLTTLLSNTAN
;
A
#
# COMPACT_ATOMS: atom_id res chain seq x y z
N MET A 1 -1.70 -17.49 -5.32
CA MET A 1 -1.18 -16.65 -4.21
C MET A 1 -2.00 -16.96 -2.98
N PRO A 2 -1.40 -17.28 -1.82
CA PRO A 2 -2.12 -17.48 -0.57
C PRO A 2 -2.81 -16.18 -0.14
N LEU A 3 -4.03 -16.26 0.41
CA LEU A 3 -4.78 -15.13 0.96
C LEU A 3 -5.05 -15.34 2.46
N LEU A 4 -5.46 -14.27 3.14
CA LEU A 4 -5.88 -14.37 4.54
C LEU A 4 -7.23 -15.10 4.63
N SER A 5 -7.51 -15.71 5.79
CA SER A 5 -8.79 -16.39 6.05
C SER A 5 -10.00 -15.44 6.06
N ILE A 6 -9.76 -14.14 6.14
CA ILE A 6 -10.76 -13.05 6.10
C ILE A 6 -10.97 -12.50 4.68
N SER A 7 -10.51 -13.23 3.66
CA SER A 7 -10.59 -12.88 2.23
C SER A 7 -11.28 -14.02 1.48
N SER A 8 -12.60 -14.14 1.64
CA SER A 8 -13.41 -15.18 1.00
C SER A 8 -13.41 -15.09 -0.54
N PRO A 9 -13.69 -16.20 -1.26
CA PRO A 9 -13.88 -16.17 -2.72
C PRO A 9 -14.94 -15.13 -3.16
N GLU A 10 -16.00 -14.96 -2.38
CA GLU A 10 -17.07 -14.00 -2.63
C GLU A 10 -16.56 -12.56 -2.53
N THR A 11 -15.75 -12.25 -1.50
CA THR A 11 -15.05 -10.95 -1.38
C THR A 11 -14.11 -10.71 -2.54
N MET A 12 -13.36 -11.73 -2.94
CA MET A 12 -12.42 -11.61 -4.07
C MET A 12 -13.16 -11.35 -5.38
N GLN A 13 -14.30 -12.00 -5.59
CA GLN A 13 -15.15 -11.75 -6.75
C GLN A 13 -15.77 -10.34 -6.68
N ALA A 14 -16.26 -9.91 -5.53
CA ALA A 14 -16.80 -8.57 -5.29
C ALA A 14 -15.75 -7.49 -5.59
N ALA A 15 -14.55 -7.64 -5.05
CA ALA A 15 -13.41 -6.77 -5.29
C ALA A 15 -13.08 -6.67 -6.79
N ALA A 16 -12.92 -7.81 -7.46
CA ALA A 16 -12.54 -7.86 -8.87
C ALA A 16 -13.63 -7.32 -9.83
N THR A 17 -14.91 -7.38 -9.43
CA THR A 17 -16.04 -6.91 -10.25
C THR A 17 -16.58 -5.54 -9.84
N MET A 18 -15.97 -4.90 -8.83
CA MET A 18 -16.36 -3.57 -8.37
C MET A 18 -16.27 -2.54 -9.51
N PHE A 19 -17.37 -1.84 -9.75
CA PHE A 19 -17.38 -0.74 -10.71
C PHE A 19 -16.47 0.40 -10.22
N LEU A 20 -15.52 0.82 -11.05
CA LEU A 20 -14.55 1.88 -10.75
C LEU A 20 -15.11 3.27 -11.09
N GLN A 21 -14.77 4.26 -10.25
CA GLN A 21 -15.04 5.68 -10.47
C GLN A 21 -13.73 6.41 -10.75
N SER A 22 -13.77 7.49 -11.53
CA SER A 22 -12.57 8.26 -11.89
C SER A 22 -11.90 8.94 -10.69
N THR A 23 -12.61 9.08 -9.57
CA THR A 23 -12.10 9.66 -8.32
C THR A 23 -11.59 8.63 -7.32
N ASP A 24 -11.73 7.33 -7.61
CA ASP A 24 -11.24 6.27 -6.72
C ASP A 24 -9.73 6.34 -6.55
N VAL A 25 -9.27 5.99 -5.35
CA VAL A 25 -7.85 5.89 -5.02
C VAL A 25 -7.56 4.55 -4.35
N PHE A 26 -6.63 3.79 -4.91
CA PHE A 26 -6.09 2.59 -4.28
C PHE A 26 -4.74 2.89 -3.63
N ILE A 27 -4.59 2.58 -2.35
CA ILE A 27 -3.31 2.52 -1.66
C ILE A 27 -2.88 1.06 -1.66
N ALA A 28 -1.98 0.71 -2.57
CA ALA A 28 -1.55 -0.65 -2.81
C ALA A 28 -0.11 -0.86 -2.32
N SER A 29 0.14 -2.00 -1.69
CA SER A 29 1.51 -2.38 -1.31
C SER A 29 1.58 -3.85 -0.95
N TYR A 30 2.75 -4.49 -1.07
CA TYR A 30 2.99 -5.74 -0.35
C TYR A 30 2.89 -5.48 1.17
N PRO A 31 2.40 -6.41 2.01
CA PRO A 31 2.32 -6.22 3.45
C PRO A 31 3.60 -5.65 4.06
N LYS A 32 3.45 -4.75 5.03
CA LYS A 32 4.57 -4.16 5.81
C LYS A 32 5.48 -3.19 5.04
N SER A 33 5.01 -2.68 3.91
CA SER A 33 5.76 -1.70 3.10
C SER A 33 5.47 -0.23 3.42
N GLY A 34 4.55 0.08 4.36
CA GLY A 34 4.22 1.47 4.72
C GLY A 34 2.77 1.89 4.46
N THR A 35 1.88 0.92 4.26
CA THR A 35 0.45 1.11 3.94
C THR A 35 -0.24 2.03 4.93
N THR A 36 -0.14 1.74 6.24
CA THR A 36 -0.81 2.54 7.29
C THR A 36 -0.32 3.98 7.38
N TRP A 37 0.97 4.21 7.11
CA TRP A 37 1.51 5.57 7.07
C TRP A 37 0.95 6.34 5.87
N THR A 38 0.89 5.68 4.71
CA THR A 38 0.31 6.24 3.48
C THR A 38 -1.18 6.50 3.62
N GLN A 39 -1.94 5.59 4.24
CA GLN A 39 -3.35 5.81 4.61
C GLN A 39 -3.52 7.09 5.41
N HIS A 40 -2.70 7.26 6.47
CA HIS A 40 -2.82 8.42 7.33
C HIS A 40 -2.60 9.73 6.56
N ILE A 41 -1.57 9.76 5.70
CA ILE A 41 -1.25 10.93 4.88
C ILE A 41 -2.39 11.23 3.90
N VAL A 42 -2.79 10.25 3.10
CA VAL A 42 -3.83 10.41 2.06
C VAL A 42 -5.15 10.84 2.68
N LEU A 43 -5.58 10.19 3.78
CA LEU A 43 -6.83 10.55 4.44
C LEU A 43 -6.78 11.95 5.06
N SER A 44 -5.66 12.34 5.67
CA SER A 44 -5.51 13.68 6.26
C SER A 44 -5.51 14.79 5.19
N LEU A 45 -4.85 14.54 4.05
CA LEU A 45 -4.89 15.43 2.89
C LEU A 45 -6.31 15.56 2.33
N LEU A 46 -7.02 14.45 2.14
CA LEU A 46 -8.38 14.46 1.64
C LEU A 46 -9.36 15.11 2.62
N MET A 47 -9.24 14.85 3.92
CA MET A 47 -10.06 15.53 4.93
C MET A 47 -9.78 17.04 4.98
N ARG A 48 -8.53 17.47 4.78
CA ARG A 48 -8.20 18.90 4.66
C ARG A 48 -8.82 19.50 3.41
N GLU A 49 -8.69 18.84 2.26
CA GLU A 49 -9.31 19.25 1.00
C GLU A 49 -10.82 19.47 1.18
N GLN A 50 -11.50 18.53 1.82
CA GLN A 50 -12.94 18.62 2.06
C GLN A 50 -13.35 19.76 3.00
N ARG A 51 -12.51 20.11 3.99
CA ARG A 51 -12.78 21.22 4.90
C ARG A 51 -12.55 22.57 4.25
N ASN A 52 -11.58 22.65 3.34
CA ASN A 52 -11.20 23.89 2.68
C ASN A 52 -12.03 24.16 1.40
N ASP A 53 -12.76 23.17 0.88
CA ASP A 53 -13.63 23.32 -0.28
C ASP A 53 -14.79 24.30 0.00
N PRO A 54 -14.83 25.48 -0.65
CA PRO A 54 -15.85 26.50 -0.39
C PRO A 54 -17.25 26.10 -0.87
N THR A 55 -17.35 25.06 -1.70
CA THR A 55 -18.63 24.55 -2.23
C THR A 55 -19.30 23.56 -1.28
N ARG A 56 -18.58 23.07 -0.26
CA ARG A 56 -19.09 22.10 0.70
C ARG A 56 -19.43 22.78 2.03
N SER A 57 -20.48 22.28 2.67
CA SER A 57 -20.80 22.66 4.05
C SER A 57 -19.72 22.08 4.97
N THR A 58 -19.01 22.95 5.67
CA THR A 58 -17.93 22.61 6.64
C THR A 58 -18.42 21.73 7.80
N GLU A 59 -19.73 21.54 7.96
CA GLU A 59 -20.33 20.78 9.07
C GLU A 59 -20.25 19.25 8.89
N LYS A 60 -19.89 18.75 7.70
CA LYS A 60 -19.97 17.30 7.40
C LYS A 60 -18.67 16.51 7.49
N ALA A 61 -17.50 17.13 7.30
CA ALA A 61 -16.23 16.40 7.33
C ALA A 61 -15.67 16.35 8.77
N PRO A 62 -15.38 15.17 9.35
CA PRO A 62 -14.78 15.11 10.66
C PRO A 62 -13.36 15.71 10.65
N ASN A 63 -12.94 16.29 11.76
CA ASN A 63 -11.56 16.77 11.93
C ASN A 63 -10.54 15.63 11.81
N MET A 64 -10.92 14.41 12.19
CA MET A 64 -10.13 13.20 12.09
C MET A 64 -11.03 11.95 12.15
N TYR A 65 -10.69 10.89 11.42
CA TYR A 65 -11.38 9.58 11.45
C TYR A 65 -11.08 8.78 12.72
N GLN A 66 -11.99 7.97 13.26
CA GLN A 66 -11.70 7.15 14.46
C GLN A 66 -10.63 6.09 14.18
N HIS A 67 -10.73 5.40 13.04
CA HIS A 67 -9.76 4.42 12.59
C HIS A 67 -9.47 4.57 11.09
N VAL A 68 -8.23 4.31 10.66
CA VAL A 68 -7.82 4.50 9.25
C VAL A 68 -8.65 3.66 8.27
N SER A 69 -9.07 2.46 8.69
CA SER A 69 -9.89 1.58 7.84
C SER A 69 -11.35 2.04 7.71
N ASP A 70 -11.79 3.01 8.53
CA ASP A 70 -13.15 3.55 8.42
C ASP A 70 -13.35 4.27 7.07
N TYR A 71 -12.28 4.90 6.57
CA TYR A 71 -12.28 5.70 5.35
C TYR A 71 -11.43 5.10 4.21
N ALA A 72 -10.41 4.31 4.56
CA ALA A 72 -9.61 3.53 3.62
C ALA A 72 -9.68 2.03 3.98
N PRO A 73 -10.83 1.36 3.77
CA PRO A 73 -10.98 -0.07 4.02
C PRO A 73 -10.07 -0.91 3.12
N PHE A 74 -9.65 -2.08 3.60
CA PHE A 74 -9.02 -3.07 2.74
C PHE A 74 -10.04 -3.70 1.80
N LEU A 75 -9.80 -3.61 0.49
CA LEU A 75 -10.68 -4.16 -0.55
C LEU A 75 -10.87 -5.67 -0.39
N ASP A 76 -9.85 -6.36 0.11
CA ASP A 76 -9.76 -7.80 0.24
C ASP A 76 -10.22 -8.37 1.61
N ILE A 77 -11.03 -7.64 2.39
CA ILE A 77 -11.53 -8.09 3.69
C ILE A 77 -13.06 -8.24 3.71
N ASP A 78 -13.53 -9.42 4.13
CA ASP A 78 -14.96 -9.80 4.18
C ASP A 78 -15.84 -8.79 4.92
N ALA A 79 -15.36 -8.28 6.06
CA ALA A 79 -16.13 -7.35 6.90
C ALA A 79 -16.47 -6.02 6.22
N HIS A 80 -15.83 -5.69 5.08
CA HIS A 80 -16.10 -4.47 4.33
C HIS A 80 -17.17 -4.66 3.24
N TRP A 81 -17.66 -5.87 3.03
CA TRP A 81 -18.63 -6.20 2.01
C TRP A 81 -19.95 -6.71 2.58
N GLU A 82 -21.06 -6.28 1.99
CA GLU A 82 -22.38 -6.88 2.14
C GLU A 82 -22.43 -8.12 1.23
N LEU A 83 -21.82 -9.21 1.68
CA LEU A 83 -21.80 -10.48 0.95
C LEU A 83 -23.20 -11.14 1.00
N PRO A 84 -23.68 -11.73 -0.11
CA PRO A 84 -24.91 -12.50 -0.11
C PRO A 84 -24.82 -13.64 0.92
N LYS A 85 -25.79 -13.73 1.83
CA LYS A 85 -25.83 -14.78 2.86
C LYS A 85 -26.37 -16.12 2.33
N ASP A 86 -27.06 -16.09 1.19
CA ASP A 86 -27.70 -17.22 0.54
C ASP A 86 -27.46 -17.17 -0.99
N ASN A 87 -27.61 -18.32 -1.67
CA ASN A 87 -27.42 -18.50 -3.14
C ASN A 87 -28.42 -17.73 -4.03
N ASN A 88 -29.08 -16.69 -3.53
CA ASN A 88 -30.04 -15.89 -4.30
C ASN A 88 -29.34 -14.62 -4.82
N HIS A 89 -28.87 -14.72 -6.07
CA HIS A 89 -27.83 -13.87 -6.68
C HIS A 89 -28.34 -12.60 -7.40
N ASP A 90 -29.44 -11.99 -6.98
CA ASP A 90 -30.04 -10.90 -7.78
C ASP A 90 -29.36 -9.52 -7.57
N ALA A 91 -28.58 -9.34 -6.50
CA ALA A 91 -27.92 -8.06 -6.21
C ALA A 91 -26.38 -8.20 -6.28
N PRO A 92 -25.67 -7.29 -6.97
CA PRO A 92 -24.21 -7.27 -6.96
C PRO A 92 -23.69 -6.99 -5.55
N PRO A 93 -22.54 -7.56 -5.14
CA PRO A 93 -21.90 -7.24 -3.86
C PRO A 93 -21.66 -5.74 -3.71
N GLN A 94 -21.90 -5.20 -2.51
CA GLN A 94 -21.70 -3.78 -2.22
C GLN A 94 -20.85 -3.61 -0.96
N LEU A 95 -20.16 -2.48 -0.84
CA LEU A 95 -19.47 -2.12 0.40
C LEU A 95 -20.50 -1.90 1.51
N VAL A 96 -20.22 -2.30 2.74
CA VAL A 96 -21.10 -2.02 3.89
C VAL A 96 -21.45 -0.53 4.02
N SER A 97 -22.68 -0.23 4.46
CA SER A 97 -23.24 1.13 4.46
C SER A 97 -22.35 2.20 5.08
N TRP A 98 -21.73 1.93 6.23
CA TRP A 98 -20.87 2.90 6.92
C TRP A 98 -19.61 3.26 6.12
N ILE A 99 -19.06 2.34 5.30
CA ILE A 99 -17.98 2.66 4.36
C ILE A 99 -18.48 3.61 3.28
N ARG A 100 -19.66 3.32 2.71
CA ARG A 100 -20.27 4.17 1.67
C ARG A 100 -20.52 5.60 2.19
N ASP A 101 -20.98 5.73 3.43
CA ASP A 101 -21.20 7.03 4.09
C ASP A 101 -19.88 7.78 4.33
N ASN A 102 -18.83 7.08 4.79
CA ASN A 102 -17.50 7.66 4.99
C ASN A 102 -16.86 8.10 3.66
N HIS A 103 -16.97 7.30 2.60
CA HIS A 103 -16.51 7.68 1.25
C HIS A 103 -17.26 8.89 0.70
N THR A 104 -18.58 8.96 0.94
CA THR A 104 -19.40 10.13 0.56
C THR A 104 -18.90 11.39 1.27
N THR A 105 -18.64 11.27 2.58
CA THR A 105 -18.10 12.35 3.41
C THR A 105 -16.72 12.81 2.92
N LEU A 106 -15.83 11.87 2.59
CA LEU A 106 -14.49 12.15 2.06
C LEU A 106 -14.51 12.71 0.63
N GLY A 107 -15.64 12.63 -0.07
CA GLY A 107 -15.82 13.10 -1.44
C GLY A 107 -15.13 12.24 -2.50
N ARG A 108 -14.58 11.09 -2.11
CA ARG A 108 -14.04 10.05 -3.00
C ARG A 108 -13.87 8.74 -2.24
N ARG A 109 -13.85 7.62 -2.97
CA ARG A 109 -13.58 6.30 -2.39
C ARG A 109 -12.08 6.07 -2.30
N VAL A 110 -11.62 5.66 -1.13
CA VAL A 110 -10.23 5.25 -0.91
C VAL A 110 -10.25 3.80 -0.47
N PHE A 111 -9.40 2.97 -1.06
CA PHE A 111 -9.26 1.56 -0.73
C PHE A 111 -7.80 1.26 -0.45
N ASN A 112 -7.53 0.42 0.54
CA ASN A 112 -6.23 -0.24 0.62
C ASN A 112 -6.32 -1.62 0.01
N THR A 113 -5.17 -2.15 -0.38
CA THR A 113 -5.09 -3.55 -0.73
C THR A 113 -3.67 -4.09 -0.67
N HIS A 114 -3.57 -5.38 -0.38
CA HIS A 114 -2.36 -6.18 -0.56
C HIS A 114 -2.48 -7.15 -1.74
N LEU A 115 -3.51 -6.98 -2.58
CA LEU A 115 -3.68 -7.75 -3.79
C LEU A 115 -2.69 -7.32 -4.87
N ARG A 116 -2.34 -8.28 -5.72
CA ARG A 116 -1.61 -8.01 -6.96
C ARG A 116 -2.45 -7.19 -7.92
N PHE A 117 -1.79 -6.49 -8.84
CA PHE A 117 -2.46 -5.64 -9.81
C PHE A 117 -3.48 -6.41 -10.68
N ASP A 118 -3.15 -7.63 -11.09
CA ASP A 118 -4.00 -8.49 -11.91
C ASP A 118 -5.25 -9.02 -11.18
N MET A 119 -5.36 -8.76 -9.87
CA MET A 119 -6.51 -9.11 -9.04
C MET A 119 -7.38 -7.89 -8.70
N LEU A 120 -6.94 -6.69 -9.06
CA LEU A 120 -7.75 -5.48 -8.89
C LEU A 120 -8.86 -5.41 -9.95
N PRO A 121 -9.97 -4.72 -9.66
CA PRO A 121 -10.98 -4.47 -10.68
C PRO A 121 -10.37 -3.79 -11.91
N SER A 122 -10.78 -4.26 -13.09
CA SER A 122 -10.27 -3.80 -14.37
C SER A 122 -11.00 -2.55 -14.85
N GLY A 123 -10.27 -1.58 -15.40
CA GLY A 123 -10.82 -0.40 -16.06
C GLY A 123 -9.89 0.80 -15.96
N ALA A 124 -10.06 1.77 -16.86
CA ALA A 124 -9.23 2.97 -16.94
C ALA A 124 -9.55 4.05 -15.88
N ALA A 125 -10.47 3.76 -14.97
CA ALA A 125 -10.87 4.66 -13.89
C ALA A 125 -10.09 4.30 -12.62
N ALA A 126 -9.75 5.31 -11.80
CA ALA A 126 -8.98 5.27 -10.55
C ALA A 126 -7.48 5.61 -10.64
N LYS A 127 -6.96 6.11 -9.52
CA LYS A 127 -5.54 6.34 -9.26
C LYS A 127 -5.01 5.29 -8.28
N ILE A 128 -3.74 4.94 -8.41
CA ILE A 128 -3.06 4.01 -7.51
C ILE A 128 -1.86 4.73 -6.87
N ILE A 129 -1.73 4.66 -5.56
CA ILE A 129 -0.50 4.99 -4.84
C ILE A 129 0.12 3.66 -4.44
N TYR A 130 1.21 3.28 -5.12
CA TYR A 130 1.91 2.03 -4.85
C TYR A 130 3.11 2.27 -3.95
N VAL A 131 3.11 1.63 -2.78
CA VAL A 131 4.18 1.74 -1.79
C VAL A 131 5.11 0.54 -1.90
N VAL A 132 6.37 0.79 -2.21
CA VAL A 132 7.44 -0.22 -2.18
C VAL A 132 8.36 0.02 -0.98
N ARG A 133 9.02 -1.05 -0.52
CA ARG A 133 10.01 -1.00 0.56
C ARG A 133 11.10 -2.02 0.28
N SER A 134 12.29 -1.82 0.86
CA SER A 134 13.35 -2.83 0.91
C SER A 134 12.79 -4.23 1.23
N PRO A 135 12.99 -5.23 0.36
CA PRO A 135 12.34 -6.54 0.48
C PRO A 135 12.76 -7.29 1.74
N LEU A 136 14.00 -7.14 2.19
CA LEU A 136 14.47 -7.80 3.40
C LEU A 136 13.93 -7.12 4.67
N ASP A 137 13.77 -5.79 4.67
CA ASP A 137 13.10 -5.10 5.77
C ASP A 137 11.60 -5.46 5.83
N VAL A 138 10.98 -5.68 4.68
CA VAL A 138 9.62 -6.24 4.57
C VAL A 138 9.56 -7.63 5.20
N CYS A 139 10.45 -8.55 4.81
CA CYS A 139 10.50 -9.90 5.36
C CYS A 139 10.57 -9.89 6.90
N VAL A 140 11.54 -9.15 7.46
CA VAL A 140 11.72 -9.05 8.92
C VAL A 140 10.50 -8.39 9.57
N SER A 141 9.97 -7.32 8.99
CA SER A 141 8.79 -6.65 9.52
C SER A 141 7.54 -7.53 9.45
N PHE A 142 7.45 -8.43 8.49
CA PHE A 142 6.31 -9.34 8.31
C PHE A 142 6.39 -10.51 9.30
N PHE A 143 7.59 -11.05 9.51
CA PHE A 143 7.85 -12.03 10.56
C PHE A 143 7.38 -11.51 11.92
N TYR A 144 7.82 -10.32 12.33
CA TYR A 144 7.40 -9.73 13.61
C TYR A 144 5.88 -9.49 13.66
N HIS A 145 5.25 -9.12 12.54
CA HIS A 145 3.81 -8.89 12.48
C HIS A 145 2.98 -10.16 12.61
N LEU A 146 3.43 -11.32 12.09
CA LEU A 146 2.67 -12.58 12.24
C LEU A 146 3.02 -13.33 13.52
N SER A 147 4.30 -13.31 13.95
CA SER A 147 4.76 -14.06 15.14
C SER A 147 4.32 -13.46 16.49
N HIS A 148 3.87 -12.20 16.49
CA HIS A 148 3.47 -11.47 17.70
C HIS A 148 1.95 -11.28 17.82
N GLN A 149 1.16 -11.93 16.98
CA GLN A 149 -0.28 -12.05 17.19
C GLN A 149 -0.54 -13.03 18.35
N VAL A 150 -1.70 -12.91 18.99
CA VAL A 150 -2.18 -13.88 19.98
C VAL A 150 -2.87 -15.03 19.27
N GLU A 151 -3.86 -14.73 18.42
CA GLU A 151 -4.60 -15.71 17.62
C GLU A 151 -3.90 -15.95 16.27
N GLY A 152 -3.89 -17.20 15.79
CA GLY A 152 -3.41 -17.54 14.45
C GLY A 152 -1.93 -17.19 14.17
N ARG A 153 -1.14 -17.01 15.23
CA ARG A 153 0.24 -16.52 15.12
C ARG A 153 1.13 -17.47 14.35
N TYR A 154 2.16 -16.90 13.75
CA TYR A 154 3.25 -17.68 13.17
C TYR A 154 4.16 -18.23 14.28
N GLU A 155 4.31 -19.55 14.36
CA GLU A 155 4.99 -20.23 15.48
C GLU A 155 6.45 -20.60 15.18
N GLN A 156 6.86 -20.61 13.91
CA GLN A 156 8.24 -20.94 13.54
C GLN A 156 9.17 -19.73 13.72
N ASP A 157 10.48 -19.98 13.64
CA ASP A 157 11.48 -18.92 13.74
C ASP A 157 11.65 -18.11 12.44
N LEU A 158 12.49 -17.07 12.50
CA LEU A 158 12.76 -16.19 11.37
C LEU A 158 13.44 -16.91 10.20
N ASN A 159 14.19 -17.99 10.44
CA ASN A 159 14.86 -18.73 9.37
C ASN A 159 13.84 -19.50 8.53
N VAL A 160 12.94 -20.23 9.18
CA VAL A 160 11.84 -20.94 8.49
C VAL A 160 10.93 -19.92 7.80
N PHE A 161 10.58 -18.83 8.48
CA PHE A 161 9.79 -17.75 7.88
C PHE A 161 10.44 -17.19 6.62
N PHE A 162 11.75 -16.95 6.65
CA PHE A 162 12.48 -16.42 5.50
C PHE A 162 12.39 -17.37 4.30
N GLU A 163 12.54 -18.68 4.51
CA GLU A 163 12.43 -19.68 3.45
C GLU A 163 11.02 -19.73 2.84
N GLU A 164 9.97 -19.76 3.66
CA GLU A 164 8.57 -19.75 3.22
C GLU A 164 8.22 -18.44 2.48
N TRP A 165 8.70 -17.31 3.01
CA TRP A 165 8.54 -15.99 2.39
C TRP A 165 9.21 -15.94 1.02
N LEU A 166 10.44 -16.46 0.90
CA LEU A 166 11.19 -16.49 -0.35
C LEU A 166 10.51 -17.36 -1.42
N LYS A 167 9.85 -18.45 -1.01
CA LYS A 167 9.04 -19.32 -1.88
C LYS A 167 7.67 -18.75 -2.22
N GLY A 168 7.23 -17.69 -1.54
CA GLY A 168 5.90 -17.11 -1.72
C GLY A 168 4.78 -17.96 -1.12
N GLU A 169 5.07 -18.71 -0.06
CA GLU A 169 4.13 -19.60 0.63
C GLU A 169 3.30 -18.85 1.71
N LEU A 170 3.69 -17.61 2.04
CA LEU A 170 2.98 -16.75 2.99
C LEU A 170 1.82 -15.98 2.32
N PRO A 171 0.88 -15.42 3.11
CA PRO A 171 -0.19 -14.56 2.57
C PRO A 171 0.37 -13.46 1.66
N PHE A 172 -0.32 -13.24 0.55
CA PHE A 172 0.05 -12.34 -0.55
C PHE A 172 1.28 -12.78 -1.38
N GLY A 173 1.78 -13.99 -1.14
CA GLY A 173 2.72 -14.70 -2.02
C GLY A 173 4.10 -14.07 -2.11
N SER A 174 4.73 -14.24 -3.28
CA SER A 174 6.07 -13.72 -3.55
C SER A 174 6.06 -12.19 -3.61
N TRP A 175 6.95 -11.56 -2.83
CA TRP A 175 7.17 -10.11 -2.91
C TRP A 175 7.58 -9.68 -4.32
N ILE A 176 8.41 -10.48 -5.01
CA ILE A 176 8.87 -10.19 -6.37
C ILE A 176 7.65 -10.17 -7.30
N ASP A 177 6.82 -11.20 -7.28
CA ASP A 177 5.66 -11.32 -8.16
C ASP A 177 4.65 -10.19 -7.87
N HIS A 178 4.48 -9.82 -6.61
CA HIS A 178 3.61 -8.73 -6.21
C HIS A 178 4.08 -7.39 -6.79
N VAL A 179 5.33 -6.99 -6.54
CA VAL A 179 5.90 -5.75 -7.10
C VAL A 179 5.84 -5.78 -8.62
N MET A 180 6.22 -6.91 -9.23
CA MET A 180 6.21 -7.07 -10.67
C MET A 180 4.82 -7.00 -11.29
N SER A 181 3.76 -7.41 -10.59
CA SER A 181 2.39 -7.28 -11.12
C SER A 181 2.01 -5.82 -11.39
N TYR A 182 2.41 -4.88 -10.52
CA TYR A 182 2.18 -3.45 -10.73
C TYR A 182 3.17 -2.86 -11.73
N ALA A 183 4.42 -3.36 -11.73
CA ALA A 183 5.49 -2.85 -12.56
C ALA A 183 5.32 -3.25 -14.04
N ALA A 184 4.94 -4.50 -14.32
CA ALA A 184 4.64 -5.01 -15.66
C ALA A 184 3.36 -4.41 -16.25
N GLY A 185 2.48 -3.89 -15.40
CA GLY A 185 1.32 -3.12 -15.82
C GLY A 185 1.69 -1.81 -16.51
N VAL A 186 2.91 -1.28 -16.37
CA VAL A 186 3.31 0.02 -16.96
C VAL A 186 3.32 -0.05 -18.48
N SER A 187 2.60 0.87 -19.13
CA SER A 187 2.49 0.90 -20.58
C SER A 187 3.79 1.31 -21.27
N ASN A 188 4.06 0.71 -22.44
CA ASN A 188 5.20 1.08 -23.30
C ASN A 188 5.00 2.45 -23.97
N ALA A 189 3.79 3.00 -23.91
CA ALA A 189 3.47 4.32 -24.41
C ALA A 189 3.98 5.34 -23.40
N THR A 190 5.20 5.83 -23.67
CA THR A 190 5.77 6.98 -23.00
C THR A 190 4.76 8.12 -22.96
N THR A 191 4.26 8.42 -21.76
CA THR A 191 3.99 9.80 -21.41
C THR A 191 4.78 10.06 -20.15
N ASN A 192 5.96 10.66 -20.35
CA ASN A 192 6.46 11.63 -19.40
C ASN A 192 5.31 12.62 -19.19
N ASP A 193 4.53 12.45 -18.12
CA ASP A 193 3.78 13.58 -17.61
C ASP A 193 4.86 14.55 -17.12
N HIS A 194 5.27 15.45 -18.01
CA HIS A 194 6.24 16.51 -17.75
C HIS A 194 5.79 17.46 -16.62
N ASN A 195 4.64 17.19 -15.97
CA ASN A 195 4.16 17.93 -14.82
C ASN A 195 4.65 17.42 -13.47
N ASN A 196 5.29 16.25 -13.38
CA ASN A 196 5.89 15.79 -12.11
C ASN A 196 7.42 15.73 -12.22
N ASN A 197 8.07 16.89 -12.11
CA ASN A 197 9.53 17.04 -11.97
C ASN A 197 10.04 16.62 -10.58
N SER A 198 9.34 15.72 -9.87
CA SER A 198 9.79 15.23 -8.58
C SER A 198 11.06 14.40 -8.76
N ALA A 199 12.11 14.79 -8.03
CA ALA A 199 13.32 14.00 -7.89
C ALA A 199 13.14 12.81 -6.93
N ILE A 200 11.95 12.65 -6.32
CA ILE A 200 11.70 11.71 -5.20
C ILE A 200 10.58 10.68 -5.50
N THR A 201 9.49 11.03 -6.17
CA THR A 201 8.45 10.04 -6.57
C THR A 201 8.29 9.95 -8.08
N THR A 202 7.71 8.86 -8.59
CA THR A 202 7.49 8.70 -10.04
C THR A 202 6.04 8.37 -10.34
N THR A 203 5.45 9.02 -11.34
CA THR A 203 4.11 8.69 -11.83
C THR A 203 4.20 7.92 -13.16
N THR A 204 3.44 6.83 -13.29
CA THR A 204 3.34 6.03 -14.53
C THR A 204 1.89 5.84 -14.95
N ILE A 205 1.69 5.47 -16.22
CA ILE A 205 0.39 5.02 -16.72
C ILE A 205 0.46 3.53 -17.04
N LEU A 206 -0.49 2.77 -16.51
CA LEU A 206 -0.60 1.33 -16.77
C LEU A 206 -1.29 1.05 -18.11
N ASN A 207 -1.19 -0.19 -18.60
CA ASN A 207 -1.76 -0.67 -19.85
C ASN A 207 -3.29 -0.49 -19.92
N ASP A 208 -3.96 -0.45 -18.77
CA ASP A 208 -5.39 -0.18 -18.69
C ASP A 208 -5.72 1.32 -18.56
N GLY A 209 -4.72 2.21 -18.56
CA GLY A 209 -4.87 3.66 -18.49
C GLY A 209 -4.80 4.25 -17.08
N ARG A 210 -4.73 3.44 -16.02
CA ARG A 210 -4.65 3.96 -14.64
C ARG A 210 -3.32 4.63 -14.37
N GLN A 211 -3.36 5.76 -13.65
CA GLN A 211 -2.15 6.42 -13.16
C GLN A 211 -1.69 5.78 -11.85
N VAL A 212 -0.38 5.56 -11.71
CA VAL A 212 0.26 5.04 -10.50
C VAL A 212 1.33 6.01 -10.01
N LEU A 213 1.20 6.46 -8.77
CA LEU A 213 2.27 7.12 -8.04
C LEU A 213 3.09 6.08 -7.29
N TRP A 214 4.34 5.92 -7.68
CA TRP A 214 5.32 5.08 -7.02
C TRP A 214 6.02 5.88 -5.93
N ILE A 215 5.92 5.37 -4.70
CA ILE A 215 6.64 5.89 -3.54
C ILE A 215 7.42 4.76 -2.89
N SER A 216 8.57 5.08 -2.28
CA SER A 216 9.28 4.13 -1.42
C SER A 216 9.14 4.52 0.05
N TYR A 217 9.10 3.52 0.92
CA TYR A 217 9.15 3.72 2.37
C TYR A 217 10.41 4.48 2.78
N GLU A 218 11.53 4.20 2.12
CA GLU A 218 12.82 4.83 2.35
C GLU A 218 12.78 6.33 2.03
N ASP A 219 12.17 6.73 0.92
CA ASP A 219 11.96 8.14 0.56
C ASP A 219 11.02 8.84 1.55
N MET A 220 9.98 8.16 2.05
CA MET A 220 9.13 8.71 3.11
C MET A 220 9.92 8.96 4.40
N VAL A 221 10.90 8.10 4.73
CA VAL A 221 11.78 8.30 5.89
C VAL A 221 12.76 9.45 5.65
N ASP A 222 13.32 9.56 4.44
CA ASP A 222 14.37 10.55 4.14
C ASP A 222 13.83 11.95 3.87
N ASN A 223 12.68 12.05 3.19
CA ASN A 223 12.08 13.32 2.80
C ASN A 223 10.55 13.22 2.69
N LEU A 224 9.91 13.07 3.84
CA LEU A 224 8.46 12.99 3.94
C LEU A 224 7.74 14.19 3.31
N GLU A 225 8.28 15.39 3.47
CA GLU A 225 7.69 16.63 2.96
C GLU A 225 7.49 16.60 1.45
N ALA A 226 8.51 16.18 0.70
CA ALA A 226 8.41 16.08 -0.75
C ALA A 226 7.42 14.99 -1.19
N VAL A 227 7.44 13.82 -0.53
CA VAL A 227 6.51 12.72 -0.83
C VAL A 227 5.06 13.14 -0.58
N VAL A 228 4.78 13.89 0.49
CA VAL A 228 3.43 14.38 0.80
C VAL A 228 2.95 15.41 -0.22
N GLN A 229 3.83 16.29 -0.70
CA GLN A 229 3.51 17.23 -1.77
C GLN A 229 3.18 16.50 -3.08
N ASP A 230 4.00 15.51 -3.44
CA ASP A 230 3.76 14.69 -4.63
C ASP A 230 2.44 13.92 -4.54
N MET A 231 2.07 13.42 -3.36
CA MET A 231 0.76 12.82 -3.13
C MET A 231 -0.38 13.83 -3.30
N ALA A 232 -0.25 15.05 -2.76
CA ALA A 232 -1.27 16.09 -2.91
C ALA A 232 -1.46 16.48 -4.39
N GLN A 233 -0.37 16.65 -5.13
CA GLN A 233 -0.40 16.91 -6.57
C GLN A 233 -1.02 15.73 -7.32
N PHE A 234 -0.56 14.50 -7.05
CA PHE A 234 -1.09 13.29 -7.68
C PHE A 234 -2.57 13.09 -7.38
N LEU A 235 -3.08 13.51 -6.23
CA LEU A 235 -4.51 13.43 -5.89
C LEU A 235 -5.34 14.59 -6.47
N ASN A 236 -4.70 15.51 -7.21
CA ASN A 236 -5.28 16.72 -7.79
C ASN A 236 -5.95 17.64 -6.76
N LEU A 237 -5.38 17.76 -5.55
CA LEU A 237 -5.97 18.58 -4.49
C LEU A 237 -5.82 20.07 -4.83
N GLN A 238 -6.90 20.84 -4.66
CA GLN A 238 -6.97 22.26 -5.03
C GLN A 238 -6.97 23.19 -3.82
N TYR A 239 -7.38 22.68 -2.66
CA TYR A 239 -7.66 23.47 -1.47
C TYR A 239 -6.72 23.17 -0.31
N VAL A 240 -5.73 22.31 -0.50
CA VAL A 240 -4.65 22.07 0.48
C VAL A 240 -3.42 22.89 0.11
N THR A 241 -3.03 23.82 0.96
CA THR A 241 -1.84 24.66 0.72
C THR A 241 -0.56 23.99 1.18
N TYR A 242 0.57 24.39 0.58
CA TYR A 242 1.91 23.99 1.03
C TYR A 242 2.17 24.38 2.51
N GLN A 243 1.67 25.54 2.94
CA GLN A 243 1.80 25.98 4.32
C GLN A 243 1.07 25.05 5.28
N GLU A 244 -0.16 24.64 4.97
CA GLU A 244 -0.90 23.68 5.80
C GLU A 244 -0.23 22.31 5.82
N ILE A 245 0.29 21.85 4.68
CA ILE A 245 1.08 20.60 4.61
C ILE A 245 2.25 20.69 5.59
N THR A 246 3.07 21.74 5.48
CA THR A 246 4.33 21.84 6.22
C THR A 246 4.14 22.15 7.71
N GLN A 247 3.19 23.03 8.04
CA GLN A 247 3.03 23.53 9.41
C GLN A 247 2.02 22.74 10.23
N GLU A 248 1.00 22.14 9.60
CA GLU A 248 -0.10 21.50 10.33
C GLU A 248 -0.16 19.98 10.13
N LEU A 249 0.04 19.49 8.90
CA LEU A 249 -0.12 18.07 8.60
C LEU A 249 1.15 17.25 8.86
N LEU A 250 2.31 17.68 8.36
CA LEU A 250 3.58 16.95 8.52
C LEU A 250 3.92 16.58 9.98
N PRO A 251 3.73 17.45 10.99
CA PRO A 251 4.00 17.08 12.38
C PRO A 251 3.18 15.89 12.87
N THR A 252 1.96 15.69 12.33
CA THR A 252 1.06 14.59 12.70
C THR A 252 1.48 13.25 12.09
N PHE A 253 2.25 13.28 10.99
CA PHE A 253 2.67 12.08 10.27
C PHE A 253 3.92 11.42 10.85
N THR A 254 4.53 11.99 11.88
CA THR A 254 5.72 11.37 12.50
C THR A 254 5.36 10.09 13.23
N PHE A 255 6.27 9.11 13.25
CA PHE A 255 6.08 7.88 14.04
C PHE A 255 5.86 8.18 15.53
N ALA A 256 6.46 9.25 16.05
CA ALA A 256 6.24 9.69 17.43
C ALA A 256 4.80 10.16 17.65
N ALA A 257 4.26 11.00 16.76
CA ALA A 257 2.88 11.46 16.82
C ALA A 257 1.88 10.30 16.65
N MET A 258 2.06 9.46 15.64
CA MET A 258 1.18 8.31 15.40
C MET A 258 1.15 7.33 16.59
N ARG A 259 2.28 7.12 17.28
CA ARG A 259 2.33 6.25 18.46
C ARG A 259 1.52 6.77 19.66
N GLN A 260 1.21 8.06 19.71
CA GLN A 260 0.37 8.62 20.78
C GLN A 260 -1.07 8.12 20.67
N ASP A 261 -1.50 7.67 19.48
CA ASP A 261 -2.81 7.08 19.25
C ASP A 261 -2.73 5.84 18.36
N LEU A 262 -2.04 4.81 18.87
CA LEU A 262 -1.90 3.52 18.20
C LEU A 262 -3.23 2.88 17.81
N SER A 263 -4.29 3.12 18.59
CA SER A 263 -5.61 2.52 18.39
C SER A 263 -6.23 2.90 17.04
N ARG A 264 -5.87 4.07 16.50
CA ARG A 264 -6.31 4.59 15.21
C ARG A 264 -5.71 3.89 14.01
N PHE A 265 -4.59 3.17 14.20
CA PHE A 265 -3.75 2.66 13.12
C PHE A 265 -3.59 1.14 13.12
N GLN A 266 -3.69 0.50 14.28
CA GLN A 266 -3.47 -0.94 14.39
C GLN A 266 -4.72 -1.73 13.93
N PRO A 267 -4.55 -2.92 13.32
CA PRO A 267 -5.67 -3.77 12.95
C PRO A 267 -6.60 -4.04 14.14
N GLN A 268 -7.90 -3.79 13.96
CA GLN A 268 -8.91 -3.97 15.01
C GLN A 268 -9.24 -5.45 15.28
N SER A 269 -8.95 -6.32 14.32
CA SER A 269 -9.20 -7.76 14.41
C SER A 269 -8.02 -8.57 14.96
N VAL A 270 -6.93 -7.92 15.38
CA VAL A 270 -5.71 -8.60 15.83
C VAL A 270 -5.40 -8.23 17.26
N THR A 271 -5.26 -9.23 18.11
CA THR A 271 -4.71 -9.06 19.46
C THR A 271 -3.20 -9.28 19.43
N TRP A 272 -2.44 -8.38 20.05
CA TRP A 272 -0.97 -8.44 20.10
C TRP A 272 -0.47 -9.05 21.41
N LYS A 273 0.67 -9.74 21.37
CA LYS A 273 1.40 -10.15 22.59
C LYS A 273 1.78 -8.93 23.44
N ASP A 274 1.84 -9.13 24.75
CA ASP A 274 2.30 -8.10 25.68
C ASP A 274 3.65 -7.50 25.25
N ASN A 275 3.78 -6.18 25.36
CA ASN A 275 4.94 -5.38 24.94
C ASN A 275 5.23 -5.32 23.43
N PHE A 276 4.39 -5.90 22.58
CA PHE A 276 4.47 -5.67 21.14
C PHE A 276 3.69 -4.41 20.73
N SER A 277 4.28 -3.61 19.83
CA SER A 277 3.60 -2.46 19.23
C SER A 277 3.53 -2.64 17.71
N PHE A 278 2.33 -2.47 17.15
CA PHE A 278 2.10 -2.53 15.70
C PHE A 278 3.01 -1.54 14.94
N LEU A 279 3.15 -0.31 15.45
CA LEU A 279 4.13 0.68 14.97
C LEU A 279 5.50 0.44 15.63
N ARG A 280 6.19 -0.61 15.18
CA ARG A 280 7.41 -1.17 15.79
C ARG A 280 8.58 -0.18 15.89
N LYS A 281 9.40 -0.04 14.82
CA LYS A 281 10.61 0.80 14.84
C LYS A 281 10.51 2.06 13.99
N GLY A 282 9.95 1.98 12.78
CA GLY A 282 9.86 3.12 11.86
C GLY A 282 11.17 3.44 11.13
N ILE A 283 12.05 2.46 10.92
CA ILE A 283 13.40 2.65 10.35
C ILE A 283 13.61 1.83 9.07
N LYS A 284 14.66 2.16 8.32
CA LYS A 284 15.20 1.42 7.16
C LYS A 284 16.49 0.69 7.52
N GLY A 285 16.76 -0.48 6.93
CA GLY A 285 18.00 -1.24 7.08
C GLY A 285 18.11 -2.13 8.33
N ASP A 286 17.00 -2.35 9.06
CA ASP A 286 16.97 -3.22 10.26
C ASP A 286 17.29 -4.68 9.90
N ALA A 287 16.97 -5.09 8.67
CA ALA A 287 17.21 -6.45 8.19
C ALA A 287 18.68 -6.87 8.18
N ARG A 288 19.63 -5.93 8.09
CA ARG A 288 21.07 -6.25 8.12
C ARG A 288 21.50 -6.90 9.43
N GLN A 289 20.84 -6.55 10.53
CA GLN A 289 21.11 -7.11 11.85
C GLN A 289 20.35 -8.41 12.10
N ALA A 290 19.22 -8.62 11.41
CA ALA A 290 18.31 -9.74 11.64
C ALA A 290 18.56 -10.95 10.73
N LEU A 291 19.09 -10.74 9.52
CA LEU A 291 19.32 -11.79 8.53
C LEU A 291 20.81 -12.02 8.29
N SER A 292 21.20 -13.29 8.14
CA SER A 292 22.58 -13.70 7.82
C SER A 292 22.98 -13.31 6.40
N GLU A 293 24.29 -13.24 6.13
CA GLU A 293 24.83 -13.03 4.76
C GLU A 293 24.29 -14.05 3.76
N THR A 294 24.20 -15.33 4.16
CA THR A 294 23.64 -16.40 3.34
C THR A 294 22.20 -16.12 2.94
N GLN A 295 21.34 -15.71 3.88
CA GLN A 295 19.94 -15.38 3.57
C GLN A 295 19.85 -14.19 2.61
N ARG A 296 20.67 -13.16 2.80
CA ARG A 296 20.68 -12.01 1.89
C ARG A 296 21.11 -12.43 0.47
N ALA A 297 22.13 -13.28 0.36
CA ALA A 297 22.57 -13.84 -0.91
C ALA A 297 21.51 -14.74 -1.57
N GLN A 298 20.79 -15.58 -0.80
CA GLN A 298 19.68 -16.40 -1.31
C GLN A 298 18.58 -15.55 -1.92
N PHE A 299 18.24 -14.41 -1.31
CA PHE A 299 17.27 -13.49 -1.89
C PHE A 299 17.75 -12.87 -3.20
N VAL A 300 19.02 -12.44 -3.27
CA VAL A 300 19.63 -11.93 -4.52
C VAL A 300 19.58 -12.99 -5.61
N GLN A 301 19.96 -14.24 -5.31
CA GLN A 301 19.87 -15.35 -6.25
C GLN A 301 18.44 -15.57 -6.74
N ARG A 302 17.46 -15.59 -5.83
CA ARG A 302 16.04 -15.77 -6.21
C ARG A 302 15.54 -14.65 -7.12
N LEU A 303 16.00 -13.42 -6.90
CA LEU A 303 15.70 -12.29 -7.76
C LEU A 303 16.34 -12.45 -9.14
N GLU A 304 17.60 -12.89 -9.22
CA GLU A 304 18.29 -13.16 -10.48
C GLU A 304 17.62 -14.31 -11.24
N GLU A 305 17.21 -15.38 -10.57
CA GLU A 305 16.45 -16.47 -11.17
C GLU A 305 15.10 -15.98 -11.69
N ALA A 306 14.43 -15.11 -10.93
CA ALA A 306 13.23 -14.45 -11.43
C ALA A 306 13.58 -13.70 -12.72
N ARG A 307 14.70 -12.95 -12.75
CA ARG A 307 15.20 -12.17 -13.90
C ARG A 307 15.52 -12.98 -15.17
N VAL A 308 16.03 -14.20 -15.02
CA VAL A 308 16.54 -15.04 -16.13
C VAL A 308 15.48 -15.94 -16.76
N GLY A 309 14.33 -16.17 -16.11
CA GLY A 309 13.20 -16.83 -16.76
C GLY A 309 12.59 -15.94 -17.85
N GLU A 310 12.03 -16.53 -18.91
CA GLU A 310 11.24 -15.82 -19.96
C GLU A 310 10.10 -14.93 -19.39
N THR A 311 9.83 -15.01 -18.08
CA THR A 311 8.96 -14.14 -17.29
C THR A 311 9.55 -12.77 -16.92
N LEU A 312 10.88 -12.56 -17.03
CA LEU A 312 11.55 -11.28 -16.76
C LEU A 312 12.47 -10.77 -17.87
N ASP A 313 12.58 -11.46 -19.01
CA ASP A 313 13.20 -10.90 -20.22
C ASP A 313 12.47 -9.64 -20.75
N GLN A 314 11.33 -9.30 -20.14
CA GLN A 314 10.67 -8.01 -20.23
C GLN A 314 10.75 -7.22 -18.91
N TRP A 315 11.93 -7.08 -18.31
CA TRP A 315 12.22 -5.98 -17.38
C TRP A 315 12.25 -4.63 -18.12
N LYS A 316 11.19 -4.37 -18.89
CA LYS A 316 10.89 -3.13 -19.59
C LYS A 316 10.85 -1.96 -18.62
N LEU A 317 10.76 -2.19 -17.31
CA LEU A 317 10.92 -1.15 -16.30
C LEU A 317 12.18 -0.30 -16.50
N GLN A 318 13.31 -0.89 -16.92
CA GLN A 318 14.50 -0.08 -17.20
C GLN A 318 14.28 0.91 -18.35
N GLU A 319 13.52 0.50 -19.37
CA GLU A 319 13.24 1.27 -20.57
C GLU A 319 12.03 2.21 -20.41
N THR A 320 11.03 1.82 -19.63
CA THR A 320 9.74 2.52 -19.45
C THR A 320 9.68 3.34 -18.17
N ASN A 321 10.46 2.98 -17.14
CA ASN A 321 10.60 3.76 -15.92
C ASN A 321 11.97 3.52 -15.21
N PRO A 322 13.05 4.15 -15.73
CA PRO A 322 14.41 4.01 -15.20
C PRO A 322 14.53 4.31 -13.71
N ARG A 323 13.64 5.15 -13.16
CA ARG A 323 13.69 5.60 -11.78
C ARG A 323 13.10 4.58 -10.81
N VAL A 324 11.94 3.98 -11.13
CA VAL A 324 11.41 2.84 -10.35
C VAL A 324 12.38 1.67 -10.46
N TYR A 325 12.94 1.41 -11.64
CA TYR A 325 14.01 0.43 -11.81
C TYR A 325 15.23 0.73 -10.93
N GLN A 326 15.71 1.97 -10.92
CA GLN A 326 16.87 2.38 -10.14
C GLN A 326 16.57 2.27 -8.65
N SER A 327 15.41 2.74 -8.18
CA SER A 327 15.00 2.60 -6.77
C SER A 327 14.91 1.13 -6.37
N LEU A 328 14.30 0.27 -7.18
CA LEU A 328 14.28 -1.17 -6.93
C LEU A 328 15.71 -1.73 -6.91
N THR A 329 16.55 -1.41 -7.89
CA THR A 329 17.93 -1.89 -7.97
C THR A 329 18.79 -1.37 -6.82
N THR A 330 18.59 -0.14 -6.35
CA THR A 330 19.26 0.46 -5.20
C THR A 330 18.80 -0.20 -3.89
N LEU A 331 17.50 -0.45 -3.73
CA LEU A 331 16.97 -1.22 -2.59
C LEU A 331 17.60 -2.62 -2.52
N LEU A 332 17.85 -3.22 -3.69
CA LEU A 332 18.46 -4.53 -3.85
C LEU A 332 19.99 -4.51 -3.65
N SER A 333 20.70 -3.50 -4.15
CA SER A 333 22.15 -3.36 -3.95
C SER A 333 22.50 -3.05 -2.50
N ASN A 334 21.65 -2.28 -1.82
CA ASN A 334 21.78 -1.98 -0.40
C ASN A 334 21.42 -3.15 0.52
N THR A 335 20.93 -4.27 -0.02
CA THR A 335 20.74 -5.51 0.72
C THR A 335 21.87 -6.53 0.49
N ALA A 336 22.71 -6.33 -0.54
CA ALA A 336 23.88 -7.17 -0.84
C ALA A 336 25.19 -6.71 -0.14
N ASN A 337 25.35 -5.41 0.11
CA ASN A 337 26.48 -4.81 0.87
C ASN A 337 26.06 -4.45 2.29
#